data_AF-A0A1I0HV85-F1
#
_entry.id   AF-A0A1I0HV85-F1
#
_cell.length_a   1.000
_cell.length_b   1.000
_cell.length_c   1.000
_cell.angle_alpha   90.00
_cell.angle_beta   90.00
_cell.angle_gamma   90.00
#
_symmetry.space_group_name_H-M   'P 1'
#
loop_
_entity.id
_entity.type
_entity.pdbx_description
1 polymer ?
#
loop_
_entity_poly.entity_id
_entity_poly.type
_entity_poly.pdbx_seq_one_letter_code
_entity_poly.pdbx_strand_id
1 'polypeptide(L)'
;MNIEIANRLVKLRKEKKLSQEALANELGISRQAVSKWERAEASPDTDNLILLAKLYGISLDDLLRTDQEEFESGNNQTETEYQSTTEKKKESVHISLKHGIHVVGEDGEEVHVGWNGIHVEDPNENSRVHIDGSGVFIDDKKYDHDEWQKIRKEKGWDHYYEDYTKFPFALIIIIAYIGIALYTNAWHPLWIFLLIIPIIEGAIGAVKHHNMNRFPYPLLAILYFLYAGFYQNIWSPTWLIFLTIPLYYSLVNYFRHRKKTK
;
A
#
# COMPACT_ATOMS: atom_id res chain seq x y z
N MET A 1 5.46 18.54 -0.72
CA MET A 1 4.84 19.01 -1.98
C MET A 1 5.71 20.09 -2.59
N ASN A 2 5.74 20.24 -3.92
CA ASN A 2 6.44 21.36 -4.54
C ASN A 2 5.68 22.68 -4.28
N ILE A 3 6.41 23.78 -4.07
CA ILE A 3 5.87 25.13 -3.85
C ILE A 3 5.01 25.57 -5.03
N GLU A 4 5.36 25.17 -6.25
CA GLU A 4 4.60 25.48 -7.47
C GLU A 4 3.18 24.88 -7.44
N ILE A 5 3.06 23.62 -7.00
CA ILE A 5 1.78 22.93 -6.85
C ILE A 5 0.96 23.59 -5.72
N ALA A 6 1.61 23.96 -4.61
CA ALA A 6 0.95 24.69 -3.52
C ALA A 6 0.35 26.02 -4.00
N ASN A 7 1.11 26.79 -4.78
CA ASN A 7 0.65 28.04 -5.37
C ASN A 7 -0.50 27.82 -6.37
N ARG A 8 -0.45 26.73 -7.14
CA ARG A 8 -1.54 26.36 -8.06
C ARG A 8 -2.84 26.04 -7.33
N LEU A 9 -2.76 25.32 -6.20
CA LEU A 9 -3.93 25.07 -5.34
C LEU A 9 -4.55 26.36 -4.82
N VAL A 10 -3.72 27.32 -4.39
CA VAL A 10 -4.19 28.65 -3.96
C VAL A 10 -4.91 29.38 -5.11
N LYS A 11 -4.35 29.31 -6.32
CA LYS A 11 -4.93 29.95 -7.51
C LYS A 11 -6.30 29.36 -7.85
N LEU A 12 -6.40 28.03 -7.96
CA LEU A 12 -7.64 27.32 -8.28
C LEU A 12 -8.73 27.55 -7.22
N ARG A 13 -8.36 27.59 -5.93
CA ARG A 13 -9.29 27.93 -4.85
C ARG A 13 -9.87 29.34 -5.02
N LYS A 14 -9.01 30.32 -5.34
CA LYS A 14 -9.42 31.72 -5.55
C LYS A 14 -10.30 31.88 -6.79
N GLU A 15 -10.01 31.14 -7.87
CA GLU A 15 -10.83 31.13 -9.09
C GLU A 15 -12.26 30.63 -8.81
N LYS A 16 -12.40 29.61 -7.96
CA LYS A 16 -13.70 29.14 -7.46
C LYS A 16 -14.31 30.01 -6.35
N LYS A 17 -13.66 31.11 -5.95
CA LYS A 17 -14.08 32.04 -4.89
C LYS A 17 -14.31 31.37 -3.52
N LEU A 18 -13.57 30.30 -3.22
CA LEU A 18 -13.71 29.56 -1.96
C LEU A 18 -12.75 30.11 -0.89
N SER A 19 -13.21 30.17 0.37
CA SER A 19 -12.32 30.35 1.51
C SER A 19 -11.59 29.02 1.83
N GLN A 20 -10.49 29.06 2.57
CA GLN A 20 -9.82 27.82 3.01
C GLN A 20 -10.74 26.93 3.86
N GLU A 21 -11.66 27.56 4.61
CA GLU A 21 -12.64 26.86 5.43
C GLU A 21 -13.74 26.23 4.56
N ALA A 22 -14.23 26.94 3.54
CA ALA A 22 -15.21 26.41 2.60
C ALA A 22 -14.62 25.24 1.79
N LEU A 23 -13.38 25.35 1.33
CA LEU A 23 -12.68 24.25 0.64
C LEU A 23 -12.50 23.04 1.56
N ALA A 24 -12.15 23.28 2.82
CA ALA A 24 -12.01 22.20 3.80
C ALA A 24 -13.34 21.48 4.05
N ASN A 25 -14.45 22.22 4.12
CA ASN A 25 -15.79 21.66 4.28
C ASN A 25 -16.23 20.83 3.06
N GLU A 26 -15.96 21.30 1.83
CA GLU A 26 -16.25 20.56 0.60
C GLU A 26 -15.46 19.24 0.49
N LEU A 27 -14.22 19.24 0.98
CA LEU A 27 -13.36 18.06 0.97
C LEU A 27 -13.53 17.16 2.21
N GLY A 28 -14.32 17.58 3.21
CA GLY A 28 -14.52 16.83 4.45
C GLY A 28 -13.27 16.75 5.34
N ILE A 29 -12.39 17.76 5.28
CA ILE A 29 -11.10 17.79 5.99
C ILE A 29 -11.01 19.01 6.93
N SER A 30 -9.95 19.08 7.74
CA SER A 30 -9.71 20.25 8.59
C SER A 30 -9.15 21.43 7.79
N ARG A 31 -9.54 22.65 8.15
CA ARG A 31 -8.96 23.90 7.61
C ARG A 31 -7.42 23.92 7.71
N GLN A 32 -6.87 23.33 8.77
CA GLN A 32 -5.43 23.25 8.98
C GLN A 32 -4.72 22.42 7.90
N ALA A 33 -5.35 21.36 7.39
CA ALA A 33 -4.79 20.53 6.31
C ALA A 33 -4.64 21.34 5.02
N VAL A 34 -5.72 22.02 4.59
CA VAL A 34 -5.69 22.94 3.43
C VAL A 34 -4.60 24.00 3.59
N SER A 35 -4.48 24.57 4.79
CA SER A 35 -3.48 25.58 5.10
C SER A 35 -2.05 25.08 4.94
N LYS A 36 -1.77 23.83 5.35
CA LYS A 36 -0.45 23.20 5.19
C LYS A 36 -0.13 22.88 3.73
N TRP A 37 -1.14 22.46 2.96
CA TRP A 37 -0.98 22.23 1.52
C TRP A 37 -0.65 23.52 0.77
N GLU A 38 -1.38 24.60 1.04
CA GLU A 38 -1.13 25.91 0.41
C GLU A 38 0.23 26.53 0.79
N ARG A 39 0.86 26.07 1.88
CA ARG A 39 2.23 26.49 2.29
C ARG A 39 3.32 25.49 1.90
N ALA A 40 2.99 24.43 1.16
CA ALA A 40 3.89 23.33 0.81
C ALA A 40 4.50 22.56 2.02
N GLU A 41 3.96 22.76 3.24
CA GLU A 41 4.40 22.08 4.48
C GLU A 41 3.95 20.61 4.50
N ALA A 42 2.90 20.28 3.77
CA ALA A 42 2.39 18.92 3.61
C ALA A 42 1.89 18.70 2.18
N SER A 43 1.86 17.44 1.74
CA SER A 43 1.22 17.05 0.48
C SER A 43 -0.19 16.52 0.76
N PRO A 44 -1.19 16.84 -0.10
CA PRO A 44 -2.46 16.15 -0.08
C PRO A 44 -2.27 14.67 -0.45
N ASP A 45 -3.07 13.85 0.21
CA ASP A 45 -3.27 12.42 0.00
C ASP A 45 -3.79 12.17 -1.42
N THR A 46 -3.60 10.97 -1.96
CA THR A 46 -4.11 10.60 -3.29
C THR A 46 -5.61 10.84 -3.44
N ASP A 47 -6.40 10.47 -2.42
CA ASP A 47 -7.85 10.68 -2.41
C ASP A 47 -8.21 12.18 -2.44
N ASN A 48 -7.48 13.00 -1.67
CA ASN A 48 -7.67 14.44 -1.62
C ASN A 48 -7.26 15.12 -2.93
N LEU A 49 -6.22 14.63 -3.61
CA LEU A 49 -5.83 15.10 -4.93
C LEU A 49 -6.91 14.80 -5.99
N ILE A 50 -7.53 13.62 -5.94
CA ILE A 50 -8.63 13.25 -6.84
C ILE A 50 -9.84 14.15 -6.59
N LEU A 51 -10.18 14.41 -5.33
CA LEU A 51 -11.28 15.30 -4.97
C LEU A 51 -11.02 16.75 -5.40
N LEU A 52 -9.79 17.25 -5.22
CA LEU A 52 -9.37 18.57 -5.70
C LEU A 52 -9.49 18.68 -7.23
N ALA A 53 -9.02 17.67 -7.97
CA ALA A 53 -9.13 17.63 -9.43
C ALA A 53 -10.59 17.68 -9.89
N LYS A 54 -11.46 16.89 -9.24
CA LYS A 54 -12.92 16.90 -9.51
C LYS A 54 -13.57 18.24 -9.16
N LEU A 55 -13.22 18.85 -8.01
CA LEU A 55 -13.78 20.13 -7.56
C LEU A 55 -13.40 21.27 -8.52
N TYR A 56 -12.17 21.25 -9.01
CA TYR A 56 -11.66 22.27 -9.93
C TYR A 56 -12.04 22.00 -11.39
N GLY A 57 -12.39 20.76 -11.75
CA GLY A 57 -12.80 20.37 -13.10
C GLY A 57 -11.60 20.23 -14.05
N ILE A 58 -10.43 19.88 -13.53
CA ILE A 58 -9.20 19.68 -14.28
C ILE A 58 -8.69 18.24 -14.11
N SER A 59 -7.80 17.79 -14.99
CA SER A 59 -7.18 16.48 -14.82
C SER A 59 -6.21 16.49 -13.62
N LEU A 60 -5.94 15.32 -13.04
CA LEU A 60 -4.95 15.19 -11.98
C LEU A 60 -3.54 15.54 -12.47
N ASP A 61 -3.26 15.23 -13.74
CA ASP A 61 -2.02 15.61 -14.41
C ASP A 61 -1.88 17.13 -14.47
N ASP A 62 -2.92 17.82 -14.91
CA ASP A 62 -2.96 19.29 -14.88
C ASP A 62 -2.76 19.81 -13.46
N LEU A 63 -3.41 19.24 -12.46
CA LEU A 63 -3.27 19.69 -11.07
C LEU A 63 -1.81 19.62 -10.57
N LEU A 64 -1.04 18.63 -11.04
CA LEU A 64 0.31 18.33 -10.59
C LEU A 64 1.42 18.82 -11.53
N ARG A 65 1.07 19.35 -12.71
CA ARG A 65 2.04 19.83 -13.70
C ARG A 65 2.84 21.03 -13.18
N THR A 66 4.17 20.93 -13.27
CA THR A 66 5.15 21.92 -12.80
C THR A 66 6.00 22.42 -13.98
N ASP A 67 5.36 23.06 -14.96
CA ASP A 67 6.07 23.61 -16.13
C ASP A 67 5.63 25.06 -16.39
N GLN A 68 6.60 25.88 -16.80
CA GLN A 68 6.63 27.35 -16.94
C GLN A 68 5.72 27.98 -18.01
N GLU A 69 4.67 27.31 -18.49
CA GLU A 69 3.80 27.89 -19.52
C GLU A 69 2.40 28.19 -18.99
N GLU A 70 2.07 29.49 -19.06
CA GLU A 70 0.82 30.09 -18.64
C GLU A 70 -0.39 29.45 -19.32
N PHE A 71 -1.50 29.43 -18.59
CA PHE A 71 -2.79 28.91 -19.03
C PHE A 71 -3.28 29.65 -20.29
N GLU A 72 -3.36 28.95 -21.42
CA GLU A 72 -4.42 29.21 -22.39
C GLU A 72 -5.64 28.38 -22.00
N SER A 73 -6.62 29.06 -21.41
CA SER A 73 -7.97 28.49 -21.24
C SER A 73 -8.71 28.59 -22.56
N GLY A 74 -9.12 27.46 -23.13
CA GLY A 74 -9.99 27.41 -24.30
C GLY A 74 -10.73 26.09 -24.39
N ASN A 75 -12.04 26.13 -24.13
CA ASN A 75 -12.99 25.06 -24.43
C ASN A 75 -12.81 24.54 -25.88
N ASN A 76 -12.90 23.23 -26.08
CA ASN A 76 -13.96 22.62 -26.90
C ASN A 76 -13.90 21.08 -26.91
N GLN A 77 -15.09 20.51 -27.06
CA GLN A 77 -15.42 19.11 -27.28
C GLN A 77 -14.60 18.50 -28.43
N THR A 78 -14.36 17.18 -28.45
CA THR A 78 -15.01 16.19 -29.34
C THR A 78 -14.27 14.85 -29.24
N GLU A 79 -15.02 13.74 -29.26
CA GLU A 79 -14.55 12.41 -29.68
C GLU A 79 -13.76 12.51 -31.00
N THR A 80 -12.69 11.74 -31.21
CA THR A 80 -12.54 10.83 -32.36
C THR A 80 -11.33 9.92 -32.17
N GLU A 81 -11.57 8.62 -32.28
CA GLU A 81 -10.70 7.60 -32.87
C GLU A 81 -9.80 8.13 -34.01
N TYR A 82 -8.51 7.82 -34.05
CA TYR A 82 -7.78 7.76 -35.32
C TYR A 82 -6.65 6.72 -35.31
N GLN A 83 -6.75 5.88 -36.33
CA GLN A 83 -5.80 4.90 -36.83
C GLN A 83 -4.53 5.55 -37.38
N SER A 84 -3.50 4.71 -37.42
CA SER A 84 -2.22 4.78 -38.13
C SER A 84 -2.26 5.52 -39.46
N THR A 85 -1.26 6.38 -39.75
CA THR A 85 -0.47 6.37 -40.99
C THR A 85 0.82 7.22 -40.81
N THR A 86 1.96 6.57 -41.00
CA THR A 86 3.28 7.00 -41.54
C THR A 86 3.69 8.49 -41.46
N GLU A 87 4.74 8.80 -40.68
CA GLU A 87 6.01 9.44 -41.13
C GLU A 87 6.87 9.95 -39.94
N LYS A 88 8.18 9.60 -39.99
CA LYS A 88 9.29 10.00 -39.09
C LYS A 88 9.12 9.71 -37.59
N LYS A 89 9.74 8.61 -37.14
CA LYS A 89 9.91 8.18 -35.75
C LYS A 89 10.66 9.27 -34.97
N LYS A 90 9.92 10.20 -34.37
CA LYS A 90 10.47 11.19 -33.46
C LYS A 90 10.80 10.51 -32.14
N GLU A 91 11.99 10.78 -31.62
CA GLU A 91 12.34 10.55 -30.23
C GLU A 91 11.15 10.97 -29.35
N SER A 92 10.57 10.01 -28.65
CA SER A 92 9.48 10.27 -27.74
C SER A 92 9.89 9.78 -26.36
N VAL A 93 10.22 10.73 -25.49
CA VAL A 93 10.33 10.48 -24.06
C VAL A 93 8.92 10.53 -23.50
N HIS A 94 8.33 9.38 -23.19
CA HIS A 94 7.01 9.31 -22.58
C HIS A 94 7.15 9.06 -21.08
N ILE A 95 6.74 10.05 -20.27
CA ILE A 95 6.76 9.97 -18.81
C ILE A 95 5.32 9.77 -18.35
N SER A 96 5.03 8.63 -17.74
CA SER A 96 3.70 8.35 -17.19
C SER A 96 3.79 7.81 -15.77
N LEU A 97 3.01 8.39 -14.85
CA LEU A 97 2.97 7.97 -13.44
C LEU A 97 2.56 6.50 -13.26
N LYS A 98 1.80 5.95 -14.22
CA LYS A 98 1.30 4.57 -14.21
C LYS A 98 2.25 3.56 -14.87
N HIS A 99 2.99 3.93 -15.93
CA HIS A 99 3.81 2.98 -16.69
C HIS A 99 5.33 3.25 -16.59
N GLY A 100 5.74 4.40 -16.06
CA GLY A 100 7.15 4.76 -15.89
C GLY A 100 7.66 5.71 -16.99
N ILE A 101 8.98 5.78 -17.12
CA ILE A 101 9.71 6.55 -18.14
C ILE A 101 10.04 5.61 -19.29
N HIS A 102 9.60 5.96 -20.49
CA HIS A 102 9.88 5.23 -21.72
C HIS A 102 10.73 6.12 -22.64
N VAL A 103 11.87 5.62 -23.06
CA VAL A 103 12.73 6.27 -24.06
C VAL A 103 12.88 5.32 -25.22
N VAL A 104 12.51 5.77 -26.41
CA VAL A 104 12.73 5.04 -27.67
C VAL A 104 13.80 5.77 -28.46
N GLY A 105 14.93 5.09 -28.69
CA GLY A 105 16.05 5.59 -29.48
C GLY A 105 15.79 5.55 -30.98
N GLU A 106 16.63 6.24 -31.75
CA GLU A 106 16.54 6.36 -33.21
C GLU A 106 16.65 5.00 -33.90
N ASP A 107 17.50 4.12 -33.35
CA ASP A 107 17.76 2.76 -33.84
C ASP A 107 16.70 1.73 -33.41
N GLY A 108 15.70 2.17 -32.64
CA GLY A 108 14.62 1.33 -32.13
C GLY A 108 14.88 0.61 -30.83
N GLU A 109 16.00 0.90 -30.17
CA GLU A 109 16.22 0.57 -28.77
C GLU A 109 15.13 1.18 -27.89
N GLU A 110 14.60 0.39 -26.96
CA GLU A 110 13.63 0.85 -25.98
C GLU A 110 14.13 0.64 -24.55
N VAL A 111 14.10 1.71 -23.75
CA VAL A 111 14.46 1.70 -22.33
C VAL A 111 13.26 2.12 -21.51
N HIS A 112 12.78 1.22 -20.66
CA HIS A 112 11.60 1.39 -19.84
C HIS A 112 11.99 1.35 -18.36
N VAL A 113 11.78 2.44 -17.63
CA VAL A 113 12.03 2.52 -16.19
C VAL A 113 10.70 2.72 -15.47
N GLY A 114 10.16 1.65 -14.87
CA GLY A 114 8.85 1.67 -14.24
C GLY A 114 8.78 0.90 -12.92
N TRP A 115 7.58 0.88 -12.33
CA TRP A 115 7.29 0.18 -11.07
C TRP A 115 7.51 -1.35 -11.16
N ASN A 116 7.52 -1.89 -12.37
CA ASN A 116 7.80 -3.30 -12.66
C ASN A 116 9.29 -3.60 -12.87
N GLY A 117 10.17 -2.58 -12.79
CA GLY A 117 11.60 -2.74 -13.03
C GLY A 117 12.13 -1.92 -14.21
N ILE A 118 13.40 -2.13 -14.52
CA ILE A 118 14.10 -1.53 -15.66
C ILE A 118 14.16 -2.57 -16.77
N HIS A 119 13.66 -2.24 -17.96
CA HIS A 119 13.71 -3.11 -19.14
C HIS A 119 14.47 -2.36 -20.23
N VAL A 120 15.39 -3.07 -20.89
CA VAL A 120 16.16 -2.59 -22.04
C VAL A 120 16.02 -3.65 -23.11
N GLU A 121 15.44 -3.27 -24.24
CA GLU A 121 15.35 -4.13 -25.43
C GLU A 121 16.04 -3.45 -26.60
N ASP A 122 17.00 -4.16 -27.20
CA ASP A 122 17.65 -3.75 -28.44
C ASP A 122 17.20 -4.68 -29.58
N PRO A 123 16.41 -4.18 -30.56
CA PRO A 123 15.94 -4.98 -31.67
C PRO A 123 17.05 -5.38 -32.66
N ASN A 124 18.20 -4.71 -32.64
CA ASN A 124 19.32 -5.01 -33.55
C ASN A 124 20.18 -6.17 -33.06
N GLU A 125 20.38 -6.28 -31.75
CA GLU A 125 21.18 -7.35 -31.14
C GLU A 125 20.34 -8.51 -30.57
N ASN A 126 19.01 -8.38 -30.56
CA ASN A 126 18.08 -9.33 -29.93
C ASN A 126 18.44 -9.61 -28.46
N SER A 127 19.02 -8.60 -27.81
CA SER A 127 19.45 -8.61 -26.42
C SER A 127 18.35 -7.99 -25.56
N ARG A 128 17.86 -8.74 -24.57
CA ARG A 128 16.87 -8.24 -23.60
C ARG A 128 17.40 -8.30 -22.19
N VAL A 129 17.45 -7.15 -21.52
CA VAL A 129 17.85 -7.06 -20.11
C VAL A 129 16.66 -6.52 -19.32
N HIS A 130 16.19 -7.30 -18.34
CA HIS A 130 15.18 -6.82 -17.39
C HIS A 130 15.65 -6.99 -15.95
N ILE A 131 15.43 -5.96 -15.14
CA ILE A 131 15.83 -5.88 -13.74
C ILE A 131 14.57 -5.60 -12.94
N ASP A 132 14.08 -6.58 -12.20
CA ASP A 132 12.89 -6.46 -11.36
C ASP A 132 13.20 -6.79 -9.89
N GLY A 133 12.18 -6.73 -9.03
CA GLY A 133 12.33 -7.09 -7.61
C GLY A 133 12.70 -8.57 -7.35
N SER A 134 12.69 -9.42 -8.39
CA SER A 134 12.97 -10.86 -8.33
C SER A 134 14.38 -11.23 -8.81
N GLY A 135 15.08 -10.35 -9.52
CA GLY A 135 16.48 -10.49 -9.93
C GLY A 135 16.81 -9.76 -11.23
N VAL A 136 18.04 -9.95 -11.72
CA VAL A 136 18.48 -9.48 -13.04
C VAL A 136 18.32 -10.61 -14.04
N PHE A 137 17.80 -10.33 -15.22
CA PHE A 137 17.62 -11.32 -16.29
C PHE A 137 18.21 -10.78 -17.59
N ILE A 138 18.97 -11.63 -18.29
CA ILE A 138 19.61 -11.33 -19.58
C ILE A 138 19.24 -12.49 -20.51
N ASP A 139 18.56 -12.21 -21.62
CA ASP A 139 18.18 -13.20 -22.64
C ASP A 139 17.51 -14.46 -22.04
N ASP A 140 16.50 -14.23 -21.21
CA ASP A 140 15.74 -15.24 -20.43
C ASP A 140 16.53 -16.02 -19.37
N LYS A 141 17.82 -15.76 -19.21
CA LYS A 141 18.62 -16.36 -18.15
C LYS A 141 18.59 -15.45 -16.93
N LYS A 142 18.12 -16.00 -15.81
CA LYS A 142 18.10 -15.32 -14.51
C LYS A 142 19.49 -15.32 -13.89
N TYR A 143 20.02 -14.15 -13.60
CA TYR A 143 21.29 -13.93 -12.93
C TYR A 143 21.09 -13.37 -11.51
N ASP A 144 21.57 -14.20 -10.58
CA ASP A 144 21.81 -14.07 -9.14
C ASP A 144 20.70 -13.60 -8.18
N HIS A 145 20.13 -14.58 -7.48
CA HIS A 145 19.22 -14.40 -6.34
C HIS A 145 19.95 -14.49 -4.99
N ASP A 146 21.10 -15.16 -4.91
CA ASP A 146 21.78 -15.46 -3.65
C ASP A 146 22.73 -14.33 -3.22
N GLU A 147 23.35 -13.64 -4.17
CA GLU A 147 24.24 -12.50 -3.91
C GLU A 147 23.47 -11.25 -3.48
N TRP A 148 22.34 -10.95 -4.15
CA TRP A 148 21.46 -9.83 -3.79
C TRP A 148 20.83 -9.96 -2.40
N GLN A 149 20.50 -11.19 -1.96
CA GLN A 149 19.99 -11.45 -0.61
C GLN A 149 21.05 -11.20 0.46
N LYS A 150 22.31 -11.56 0.20
CA LYS A 150 23.42 -11.27 1.11
C LYS A 150 23.65 -9.76 1.24
N ILE A 151 23.67 -9.04 0.13
CA ILE A 151 23.89 -7.58 0.11
C ILE A 151 22.77 -6.84 0.86
N ARG A 152 21.50 -7.22 0.67
CA ARG A 152 20.37 -6.63 1.39
C ARG A 152 20.47 -6.79 2.91
N LYS A 153 20.84 -8.00 3.35
CA LYS A 153 20.99 -8.34 4.77
C LYS A 153 22.18 -7.62 5.40
N GLU A 154 23.28 -7.49 4.67
CA GLU A 154 24.50 -6.81 5.12
C GLU A 154 24.33 -5.29 5.19
N LYS A 155 23.64 -4.69 4.20
CA LYS A 155 23.32 -3.25 4.16
C LYS A 155 22.23 -2.83 5.14
N GLY A 156 21.59 -3.79 5.83
CA GLY A 156 20.51 -3.52 6.78
C GLY A 156 19.23 -2.97 6.12
N TRP A 157 19.05 -3.14 4.81
CA TRP A 157 17.90 -2.59 4.09
C TRP A 157 16.59 -3.34 4.37
N ASP A 158 16.67 -4.46 5.07
CA ASP A 158 15.50 -5.17 5.59
C ASP A 158 14.87 -4.47 6.83
N HIS A 159 15.46 -3.38 7.34
CA HIS A 159 14.96 -2.63 8.52
C HIS A 159 13.75 -1.71 8.29
N TYR A 160 13.04 -1.84 7.17
CA TYR A 160 11.84 -1.03 6.92
C TYR A 160 10.53 -1.65 7.46
N TYR A 161 10.58 -2.84 8.06
CA TYR A 161 9.38 -3.66 8.27
C TYR A 161 8.96 -3.93 9.73
N GLU A 162 9.43 -3.13 10.69
CA GLU A 162 9.09 -3.25 12.13
C GLU A 162 8.24 -2.10 12.72
N ASP A 163 7.54 -1.30 11.93
CA ASP A 163 6.88 -0.11 12.51
C ASP A 163 5.57 -0.38 13.28
N TYR A 164 4.91 -1.54 13.12
CA TYR A 164 3.67 -1.83 13.85
C TYR A 164 3.90 -2.31 15.30
N THR A 165 5.10 -2.81 15.63
CA THR A 165 5.49 -3.18 17.02
C THR A 165 5.91 -1.98 17.85
N LYS A 166 6.12 -0.81 17.23
CA LYS A 166 6.49 0.43 17.93
C LYS A 166 5.32 1.14 18.58
N PHE A 167 4.09 0.92 18.11
CA PHE A 167 2.91 1.47 18.76
C PHE A 167 2.51 0.57 19.94
N PRO A 168 2.36 1.10 21.17
CA PRO A 168 2.22 0.30 22.37
C PRO A 168 0.79 -0.23 22.55
N PHE A 169 0.29 -0.99 21.56
CA PHE A 169 -1.04 -1.61 21.59
C PHE A 169 -1.25 -2.47 22.84
N ALA A 170 -0.21 -3.20 23.27
CA ALA A 170 -0.24 -3.96 24.51
C ALA A 170 -0.53 -3.08 25.74
N LEU A 171 0.06 -1.88 25.80
CA LEU A 171 -0.12 -0.95 26.92
C LEU A 171 -1.54 -0.39 26.95
N ILE A 172 -2.12 -0.04 25.80
CA ILE A 172 -3.51 0.41 25.69
C ILE A 172 -4.48 -0.68 26.15
N ILE A 173 -4.23 -1.93 25.73
CA ILE A 173 -5.06 -3.08 26.11
C ILE A 173 -4.93 -3.39 27.60
N ILE A 174 -3.74 -3.27 28.18
CA ILE A 174 -3.51 -3.43 29.63
C ILE A 174 -4.25 -2.34 30.42
N ILE A 175 -4.18 -1.07 29.99
CA ILE A 175 -4.92 0.03 30.63
C ILE A 175 -6.44 -0.21 30.54
N ALA A 176 -6.94 -0.60 29.37
CA ALA A 176 -8.35 -0.93 29.18
C ALA A 176 -8.79 -2.10 30.09
N TYR A 177 -7.97 -3.15 30.18
CA TYR A 177 -8.20 -4.29 31.08
C TYR A 177 -8.29 -3.85 32.54
N ILE A 178 -7.34 -3.05 33.03
CA ILE A 178 -7.35 -2.54 34.41
C ILE A 178 -8.59 -1.68 34.67
N GLY A 179 -8.96 -0.81 33.73
CA GLY A 179 -10.16 0.03 33.85
C GLY A 179 -11.45 -0.78 33.97
N ILE A 180 -11.62 -1.80 33.11
CA ILE A 180 -12.80 -2.68 33.15
C ILE A 180 -12.80 -3.56 34.41
N ALA A 181 -11.62 -4.04 34.84
CA ALA A 181 -11.48 -4.85 36.05
C ALA A 181 -11.82 -4.07 37.33
N LEU A 182 -11.41 -2.80 37.42
CA LEU A 182 -11.79 -1.92 38.52
C LEU A 182 -13.28 -1.57 38.50
N TYR A 183 -13.87 -1.40 37.32
CA TYR A 183 -15.30 -1.07 37.18
C TYR A 183 -16.22 -2.25 37.54
N THR A 184 -15.86 -3.46 37.11
CA THR A 184 -16.71 -4.66 37.28
C THR A 184 -16.34 -5.51 38.50
N ASN A 185 -15.21 -5.23 39.14
CA ASN A 185 -14.60 -6.02 40.22
C ASN A 185 -14.35 -7.50 39.83
N ALA A 186 -14.39 -7.82 38.54
CA ALA A 186 -14.33 -9.17 37.99
C ALA A 186 -12.93 -9.47 37.43
N TRP A 187 -11.96 -9.64 38.32
CA TRP A 187 -10.56 -9.91 37.95
C TRP A 187 -10.35 -11.26 37.25
N HIS A 188 -11.14 -12.28 37.60
CA HIS A 188 -10.95 -13.66 37.15
C HIS A 188 -11.46 -14.00 35.74
N PRO A 189 -12.47 -13.35 35.14
CA PRO A 189 -12.80 -13.58 33.72
C PRO A 189 -12.04 -12.66 32.77
N LEU A 190 -11.53 -11.51 33.24
CA LEU A 190 -11.02 -10.47 32.33
C LEU A 190 -9.60 -10.73 31.81
N TRP A 191 -8.75 -11.51 32.50
CA TRP A 191 -7.39 -11.83 32.02
C TRP A 191 -7.38 -12.54 30.66
N ILE A 192 -8.50 -13.14 30.26
CA ILE A 192 -8.72 -13.73 28.93
C ILE A 192 -8.54 -12.69 27.81
N PHE A 193 -8.85 -11.41 28.07
CA PHE A 193 -8.63 -10.32 27.11
C PHE A 193 -7.15 -10.13 26.78
N LEU A 194 -6.22 -10.52 27.66
CA LEU A 194 -4.79 -10.43 27.38
C LEU A 194 -4.36 -11.46 26.33
N LEU A 195 -5.09 -12.57 26.16
CA LEU A 195 -4.81 -13.54 25.10
C LEU A 195 -5.13 -12.99 23.70
N ILE A 196 -5.92 -11.92 23.60
CA ILE A 196 -6.24 -11.28 22.33
C ILE A 196 -5.01 -10.59 21.73
N ILE A 197 -4.09 -10.10 22.57
CA ILE A 197 -2.85 -9.42 22.14
C ILE A 197 -2.02 -10.30 21.19
N PRO A 198 -1.56 -11.50 21.60
CA PRO A 198 -0.79 -12.38 20.72
C PRO A 198 -1.61 -12.91 19.53
N ILE A 199 -2.95 -13.00 19.64
CA ILE A 199 -3.83 -13.38 18.53
C ILE A 199 -3.81 -12.30 17.44
N ILE A 200 -3.93 -11.02 17.80
CA ILE A 200 -3.92 -9.89 16.85
C ILE A 200 -2.55 -9.80 16.18
N GLU A 201 -1.46 -9.87 16.93
CA GLU A 201 -0.12 -9.85 16.37
C GLU A 201 0.11 -11.00 15.39
N GLY A 202 -0.32 -12.20 15.77
CA GLY A 202 -0.24 -13.38 14.92
C GLY A 202 -1.13 -13.30 13.68
N ALA A 203 -2.31 -12.66 13.77
CA ALA A 203 -3.21 -12.41 12.64
C ALA A 203 -2.56 -11.46 11.62
N ILE A 204 -2.04 -10.33 12.10
CA ILE A 204 -1.34 -9.34 11.28
C ILE A 204 -0.12 -9.98 10.60
N GLY A 205 0.66 -10.76 11.36
CA GLY A 205 1.81 -11.51 10.83
C GLY A 205 1.41 -12.54 9.77
N ALA A 206 0.32 -13.27 9.97
CA ALA A 206 -0.16 -14.27 9.02
C ALA A 206 -0.63 -13.66 7.70
N VAL A 207 -1.38 -12.54 7.77
CA VAL A 207 -1.87 -11.81 6.58
C VAL A 207 -0.70 -11.19 5.81
N LYS A 208 0.20 -10.48 6.50
CA LYS A 208 1.33 -9.75 5.89
C LYS A 208 2.33 -10.66 5.20
N HIS A 209 2.58 -11.86 5.73
CA HIS A 209 3.50 -12.83 5.14
C HIS A 209 2.83 -13.84 4.20
N HIS A 210 1.52 -13.68 3.91
CA HIS A 210 0.70 -14.67 3.19
C HIS A 210 0.88 -16.12 3.68
N ASN A 211 1.23 -16.27 4.96
CA ASN A 211 1.60 -17.55 5.57
C ASN A 211 0.64 -17.83 6.70
N MET A 212 -0.48 -18.48 6.37
CA MET A 212 -1.51 -18.83 7.36
C MET A 212 -0.98 -19.78 8.47
N ASN A 213 0.13 -20.48 8.23
CA ASN A 213 0.80 -21.31 9.25
C ASN A 213 1.37 -20.50 10.43
N ARG A 214 1.65 -19.21 10.24
CA ARG A 214 2.13 -18.33 11.32
C ARG A 214 1.01 -17.90 12.27
N PHE A 215 -0.25 -18.16 11.91
CA PHE A 215 -1.37 -17.78 12.74
C PHE A 215 -1.42 -18.63 14.02
N PRO A 216 -1.53 -18.01 15.21
CA PRO A 216 -1.51 -18.70 16.50
C PRO A 216 -2.90 -19.27 16.82
N TYR A 217 -3.34 -20.22 16.00
CA TYR A 217 -4.63 -20.90 16.14
C TYR A 217 -4.86 -21.55 17.53
N PRO A 218 -3.85 -22.14 18.21
CA PRO A 218 -4.01 -22.65 19.58
C PRO A 218 -4.51 -21.59 20.56
N LEU A 219 -4.12 -20.32 20.40
CA LEU A 219 -4.59 -19.24 21.26
C LEU A 219 -6.06 -18.92 21.04
N LEU A 220 -6.55 -19.00 19.80
CA LEU A 220 -8.00 -18.93 19.53
C LEU A 220 -8.76 -20.08 20.16
N ALA A 221 -8.23 -21.30 20.08
CA ALA A 221 -8.87 -22.48 20.68
C ALA A 221 -8.95 -22.35 22.21
N ILE A 222 -7.89 -21.87 22.86
CA ILE A 222 -7.88 -21.57 24.30
C ILE A 222 -8.87 -20.45 24.63
N LEU A 223 -8.87 -19.35 23.86
CA LEU A 223 -9.80 -18.23 24.05
C LEU A 223 -11.26 -18.70 24.03
N TYR A 224 -11.63 -19.50 23.02
CA TYR A 224 -12.97 -20.08 22.90
C TYR A 224 -13.29 -21.07 24.04
N PHE A 225 -12.33 -21.92 24.39
CA PHE A 225 -12.48 -22.89 25.47
C PHE A 225 -12.79 -22.21 26.81
N LEU A 226 -12.04 -21.16 27.14
CA LEU A 226 -12.25 -20.38 28.35
C LEU A 226 -13.57 -19.61 28.29
N TYR A 227 -13.94 -19.04 27.14
CA TYR A 227 -15.23 -18.37 26.97
C TYR A 227 -16.42 -19.31 27.24
N ALA A 228 -16.42 -20.51 26.66
CA ALA A 228 -17.48 -21.50 26.89
C ALA A 228 -17.48 -22.06 28.33
N GLY A 229 -16.29 -22.23 28.92
CA GLY A 229 -16.15 -22.67 30.31
C GLY A 229 -16.68 -21.64 31.32
N PHE A 230 -16.30 -20.37 31.20
CA PHE A 230 -16.70 -19.34 32.16
C PHE A 230 -18.11 -18.80 31.95
N TYR A 231 -18.54 -18.63 30.70
CA TYR A 231 -19.81 -17.97 30.40
C TYR A 231 -20.98 -18.96 30.25
N GLN A 232 -20.71 -20.13 29.69
CA GLN A 232 -21.75 -21.15 29.46
C GLN A 232 -21.69 -22.27 30.49
N ASN A 233 -20.62 -22.33 31.31
CA ASN A 233 -20.35 -23.42 32.26
C ASN A 233 -20.20 -24.80 31.57
N ILE A 234 -19.82 -24.79 30.28
CA ILE A 234 -19.70 -25.98 29.46
C ILE A 234 -18.21 -26.31 29.31
N TRP A 235 -17.66 -27.08 30.26
CA TRP A 235 -16.25 -27.49 30.23
C TRP A 235 -16.05 -28.80 29.46
N SER A 236 -16.97 -29.75 29.62
CA SER A 236 -16.79 -31.16 29.21
C SER A 236 -16.91 -31.46 27.72
N PRO A 237 -17.73 -30.82 26.89
CA PRO A 237 -17.69 -31.04 25.44
C PRO A 237 -16.71 -30.08 24.72
N THR A 238 -16.32 -28.99 25.38
CA THR A 238 -15.58 -27.90 24.74
C THR A 238 -14.12 -28.24 24.47
N TRP A 239 -13.52 -29.18 25.20
CA TRP A 239 -12.14 -29.62 24.93
C TRP A 239 -11.97 -30.21 23.52
N LEU A 240 -13.05 -30.65 22.87
CA LEU A 240 -13.03 -31.10 21.47
C LEU A 240 -12.47 -30.04 20.52
N ILE A 241 -12.54 -28.76 20.89
CA ILE A 241 -11.93 -27.70 20.07
C ILE A 241 -10.42 -27.87 19.94
N PHE A 242 -9.72 -28.47 20.90
CA PHE A 242 -8.28 -28.69 20.77
C PHE A 242 -7.93 -29.67 19.64
N LEU A 243 -8.86 -30.55 19.25
CA LEU A 243 -8.68 -31.46 18.11
C LEU A 243 -8.72 -30.72 16.76
N THR A 244 -9.24 -29.50 16.74
CA THR A 244 -9.20 -28.66 15.54
C THR A 244 -7.81 -28.09 15.27
N ILE A 245 -6.90 -28.09 16.26
CA ILE A 245 -5.55 -27.54 16.11
C ILE A 245 -4.73 -28.35 15.08
N PRO A 246 -4.58 -29.68 15.20
CA PRO A 246 -3.91 -30.47 14.17
C PRO A 246 -4.60 -30.37 12.80
N LEU A 247 -5.94 -30.34 12.77
CA LEU A 247 -6.72 -30.24 11.54
C LEU A 247 -6.46 -28.91 10.82
N TYR A 248 -6.42 -27.81 11.55
CA TYR A 248 -6.11 -26.49 11.00
C TYR A 248 -4.75 -26.48 10.31
N TYR A 249 -3.68 -26.91 11.01
CA TYR A 249 -2.34 -26.89 10.44
C TYR A 249 -2.19 -27.89 9.28
N SER A 250 -2.86 -29.04 9.35
CA SER A 250 -2.91 -30.00 8.24
C SER A 250 -3.57 -29.39 7.00
N LEU A 251 -4.72 -28.73 7.17
CA LEU A 251 -5.48 -28.09 6.09
C LEU A 251 -4.69 -26.95 5.44
N VAL A 252 -4.11 -26.07 6.25
CA VAL A 252 -3.27 -24.96 5.75
C VAL A 252 -2.06 -25.50 4.99
N ASN A 253 -1.42 -26.55 5.51
CA ASN A 253 -0.29 -27.16 4.85
C ASN A 253 -0.68 -27.82 3.52
N TYR A 254 -1.84 -28.47 3.45
CA TYR A 254 -2.40 -29.03 2.22
C TYR A 254 -2.62 -27.97 1.14
N PHE A 255 -3.30 -26.87 1.47
CA PHE A 255 -3.54 -25.78 0.53
C PHE A 255 -2.25 -25.10 0.06
N ARG A 256 -1.26 -24.99 0.95
CA ARG A 256 0.06 -24.44 0.62
C ARG A 256 0.79 -25.32 -0.41
N HIS A 257 0.75 -26.64 -0.27
CA HIS A 257 1.36 -27.55 -1.24
C HIS A 257 0.68 -27.45 -2.61
N ARG A 258 -0.65 -27.36 -2.64
CA ARG A 258 -1.41 -27.24 -3.90
C ARG A 258 -1.15 -25.93 -4.65
N LYS A 259 -0.84 -24.84 -3.95
CA LYS A 259 -0.45 -23.56 -4.59
C LYS A 259 0.97 -23.59 -5.19
N LYS A 260 1.85 -24.48 -4.75
CA LYS A 260 3.22 -24.61 -5.30
C LYS A 260 3.30 -25.49 -6.55
N THR A 261 2.28 -26.31 -6.81
CA THR A 261 2.23 -27.27 -7.92
C THR A 261 1.36 -26.79 -9.09
N LYS A 262 0.89 -25.55 -9.06
CA LYS A 262 0.27 -24.83 -10.18
C LYS A 262 1.16 -23.66 -10.57
#